data_AF-A0A3Q1HVS4-F1
#
_entry.id   AF-A0A3Q1HVS4-F1
#
_cell.length_a   1.000
_cell.length_b   1.000
_cell.length_c   1.000
_cell.angle_alpha   90.00
_cell.angle_beta   90.00
_cell.angle_gamma   90.00
#
_symmetry.space_group_name_H-M   'P 1'
#
loop_
_entity.id
_entity.type
_entity.pdbx_description
1 polymer ?
#
loop_
_entity_poly.entity_id
_entity_poly.type
_entity_poly.pdbx_seq_one_letter_code
_entity_poly.pdbx_strand_id
1 'polypeptide(L)'
;MSRNWMYNRQQKLLAQRQSQEQHRQEEARRVDRERQLQAGLRDQESLETRRHLRQVQQEFRERQMESDLQKAEEERINRERQLEQEERMAKELARIHYEKQKDEKMRQYIKENSLELRELESKLKSAYLNKERAAQIAEQEAMRFETVREEADYARKMKSERERAAVEQQKLDQKRHEELVQYQVQLEQQLMDRERQRQEAYEEFLKEKLMVDEIIRKIYEEDQMERQLKLEKVRATQQHIDEFKRQQAEWRRLEQEKTEAENRRIMEFVKQRHHMEETRMAKIREREEAKEHLHKMLCEKMEEERQQREEMERIRDELYIEEQEEANRQRAVEEMEKKIRQRLMMQQTCQEQMAFKEMRRQAEKEEEEAFRKTMMAKFAEDDRIEQMNAQKRRMKQLEHQREVEKLIEARRRQREADMELEAKERALEQEREALRKKIIEEERQRLLQRHATKLLGYFPKGLLRGDDLQHFDEDFRKHFQSRQADVFSEDGWDNDD
;
A
#
# COMPACT_ATOMS: atom_id res chain seq x y z
N MET A 1 -25.22 149.80 108.54
CA MET A 1 -25.07 148.63 107.65
C MET A 1 -24.98 149.10 106.18
N SER A 2 -23.80 149.45 105.63
CA SER A 2 -23.74 149.89 104.20
C SER A 2 -22.43 149.62 103.44
N ARG A 3 -21.49 148.82 103.98
CA ARG A 3 -20.14 148.71 103.37
C ARG A 3 -19.88 147.51 102.47
N ASN A 4 -20.80 146.57 102.35
CA ASN A 4 -20.48 145.28 101.73
C ASN A 4 -20.76 145.15 100.21
N TRP A 5 -21.18 146.20 99.48
CA TRP A 5 -21.69 146.04 98.10
C TRP A 5 -20.69 146.34 96.96
N MET A 6 -19.78 147.31 97.09
CA MET A 6 -18.97 147.77 95.95
C MET A 6 -17.71 146.95 95.65
N TYR A 7 -17.01 146.51 96.68
CA TYR A 7 -15.80 145.71 96.50
C TYR A 7 -16.10 144.43 95.71
N ASN A 8 -17.32 143.96 95.86
CA ASN A 8 -17.89 142.84 95.11
C ASN A 8 -18.09 143.11 93.60
N ARG A 9 -17.96 144.33 93.06
CA ARG A 9 -18.25 144.62 91.64
C ARG A 9 -17.03 144.55 90.73
N GLN A 10 -15.86 145.05 91.16
CA GLN A 10 -14.70 145.17 90.27
C GLN A 10 -13.89 143.88 90.17
N GLN A 11 -13.73 143.19 91.30
CA GLN A 11 -13.21 141.83 91.30
C GLN A 11 -14.01 140.87 90.39
N LYS A 12 -15.23 141.21 89.93
CA LYS A 12 -16.01 140.40 88.97
C LYS A 12 -15.52 140.48 87.52
N LEU A 13 -14.91 141.59 87.09
CA LEU A 13 -14.65 141.85 85.66
C LEU A 13 -13.34 141.22 85.16
N LEU A 14 -12.24 141.36 85.89
CA LEU A 14 -11.00 140.66 85.52
C LEU A 14 -11.17 139.15 85.64
N ALA A 15 -11.96 138.70 86.62
CA ALA A 15 -12.44 137.33 86.70
C ALA A 15 -13.26 136.90 85.47
N GLN A 16 -13.92 137.84 84.76
CA GLN A 16 -14.72 137.55 83.57
C GLN A 16 -13.88 137.27 82.31
N ARG A 17 -12.73 137.94 82.11
CA ARG A 17 -11.92 137.81 80.88
C ARG A 17 -10.95 136.64 80.91
N GLN A 18 -10.25 136.45 82.03
CA GLN A 18 -9.46 135.21 82.22
C GLN A 18 -10.38 133.98 82.11
N SER A 19 -11.65 134.11 82.48
CA SER A 19 -12.69 133.09 82.25
C SER A 19 -12.99 132.85 80.76
N GLN A 20 -12.87 133.83 79.85
CA GLN A 20 -13.13 133.65 78.41
C GLN A 20 -12.00 132.92 77.66
N GLU A 21 -10.74 133.21 77.94
CA GLU A 21 -9.62 132.50 77.29
C GLU A 21 -9.45 131.09 77.82
N GLN A 22 -9.70 130.90 79.11
CA GLN A 22 -9.87 129.57 79.70
C GLN A 22 -10.99 128.83 78.96
N HIS A 23 -12.12 129.47 78.69
CA HIS A 23 -13.21 128.90 77.90
C HIS A 23 -12.80 128.40 76.51
N ARG A 24 -11.99 129.16 75.75
CA ARG A 24 -11.58 128.73 74.39
C ARG A 24 -10.55 127.60 74.38
N GLN A 25 -9.57 127.65 75.28
CA GLN A 25 -8.61 126.55 75.41
C GLN A 25 -9.30 125.29 75.92
N GLU A 26 -10.31 125.45 76.78
CA GLU A 26 -11.23 124.40 77.17
C GLU A 26 -12.00 123.86 75.96
N GLU A 27 -12.54 124.72 75.09
CA GLU A 27 -13.23 124.34 73.85
C GLU A 27 -12.34 123.59 72.84
N ALA A 28 -11.12 124.04 72.56
CA ALA A 28 -10.21 123.34 71.64
C ALA A 28 -9.79 121.96 72.19
N ARG A 29 -9.48 121.89 73.49
CA ARG A 29 -9.27 120.61 74.19
C ARG A 29 -10.52 119.75 74.18
N ARG A 30 -11.71 120.36 74.15
CA ARG A 30 -12.99 119.66 73.99
C ARG A 30 -13.10 119.03 72.59
N VAL A 31 -12.79 119.77 71.53
CA VAL A 31 -12.88 119.28 70.13
C VAL A 31 -11.83 118.21 69.83
N ASP A 32 -10.58 118.36 70.31
CA ASP A 32 -9.56 117.32 70.12
C ASP A 32 -9.90 116.03 70.90
N ARG A 33 -10.46 116.18 72.11
CA ARG A 33 -11.05 115.04 72.85
C ARG A 33 -12.19 114.43 72.06
N GLU A 34 -13.10 115.22 71.50
CA GLU A 34 -14.20 114.72 70.65
C GLU A 34 -13.69 113.98 69.40
N ARG A 35 -12.62 114.46 68.76
CA ARG A 35 -12.05 113.82 67.56
C ARG A 35 -11.34 112.51 67.88
N GLN A 36 -10.60 112.46 68.99
CA GLN A 36 -9.99 111.22 69.50
C GLN A 36 -11.06 110.22 69.93
N LEU A 37 -12.14 110.69 70.56
CA LEU A 37 -13.30 109.86 70.87
C LEU A 37 -13.96 109.34 69.59
N GLN A 38 -14.15 110.17 68.55
CA GLN A 38 -14.70 109.73 67.27
C GLN A 38 -13.82 108.71 66.53
N ALA A 39 -12.49 108.87 66.54
CA ALA A 39 -11.57 107.88 65.98
C ALA A 39 -11.60 106.56 66.77
N GLY A 40 -11.61 106.65 68.10
CA GLY A 40 -11.78 105.50 68.99
C GLY A 40 -13.12 104.78 68.77
N LEU A 41 -14.21 105.51 68.53
CA LEU A 41 -15.52 104.95 68.18
C LEU A 41 -15.50 104.23 66.84
N ARG A 42 -14.86 104.79 65.80
CA ARG A 42 -14.72 104.12 64.49
C ARG A 42 -13.84 102.87 64.54
N ASP A 43 -12.77 102.90 65.33
CA ASP A 43 -11.93 101.73 65.57
C ASP A 43 -12.67 100.68 66.38
N GLN A 44 -13.50 101.08 67.36
CA GLN A 44 -14.41 100.20 68.08
C GLN A 44 -15.45 99.57 67.14
N GLU A 45 -16.13 100.35 66.32
CA GLU A 45 -17.06 99.86 65.29
C GLU A 45 -16.37 98.90 64.31
N SER A 46 -15.12 99.20 63.91
CA SER A 46 -14.33 98.33 63.04
C SER A 46 -13.88 97.03 63.74
N LEU A 47 -13.52 97.10 65.02
CA LEU A 47 -13.18 95.94 65.83
C LEU A 47 -14.41 95.07 66.09
N GLU A 48 -15.57 95.67 66.36
CA GLU A 48 -16.86 95.01 66.49
C GLU A 48 -17.27 94.35 65.18
N THR A 49 -17.13 95.03 64.05
CA THR A 49 -17.38 94.46 62.71
C THR A 49 -16.45 93.28 62.41
N ARG A 50 -15.16 93.37 62.77
CA ARG A 50 -14.19 92.25 62.63
C ARG A 50 -14.47 91.10 63.61
N ARG A 51 -15.02 91.37 64.79
CA ARG A 51 -15.44 90.34 65.75
C ARG A 51 -16.70 89.64 65.23
N HIS A 52 -17.68 90.40 64.76
CA HIS A 52 -18.89 89.88 64.14
C HIS A 52 -18.58 89.05 62.89
N LEU A 53 -17.71 89.54 62.00
CA LEU A 53 -17.29 88.77 60.82
C LEU A 53 -16.57 87.47 61.19
N ARG A 54 -15.75 87.47 62.25
CA ARG A 54 -15.11 86.25 62.76
C ARG A 54 -16.14 85.28 63.35
N GLN A 55 -17.13 85.77 64.07
CA GLN A 55 -18.24 84.95 64.59
C GLN A 55 -19.05 84.35 63.44
N VAL A 56 -19.44 85.15 62.44
CA VAL A 56 -20.17 84.67 61.26
C VAL A 56 -19.34 83.64 60.48
N GLN A 57 -18.01 83.83 60.37
CA GLN A 57 -17.13 82.83 59.75
C GLN A 57 -17.00 81.55 60.60
N GLN A 58 -17.00 81.65 61.93
CA GLN A 58 -17.01 80.50 62.83
C GLN A 58 -18.33 79.74 62.71
N GLU A 59 -19.47 80.42 62.80
CA GLU A 59 -20.79 79.82 62.61
C GLU A 59 -20.94 79.19 61.23
N PHE A 60 -20.41 79.81 60.18
CA PHE A 60 -20.43 79.24 58.85
C PHE A 60 -19.59 77.95 58.76
N ARG A 61 -18.40 77.94 59.37
CA ARG A 61 -17.56 76.73 59.46
C ARG A 61 -18.22 75.65 60.30
N GLU A 62 -18.84 76.00 61.43
CA GLU A 62 -19.59 75.07 62.27
C GLU A 62 -20.75 74.45 61.49
N ARG A 63 -21.55 75.25 60.79
CA ARG A 63 -22.63 74.75 59.91
C ARG A 63 -22.12 73.85 58.78
N GLN A 64 -20.96 74.18 58.19
CA GLN A 64 -20.33 73.32 57.18
C GLN A 64 -19.90 71.98 57.79
N MET A 65 -19.23 72.01 58.94
CA MET A 65 -18.83 70.82 59.67
C MET A 65 -20.04 69.97 60.08
N GLU A 66 -21.11 70.59 60.58
CA GLU A 66 -22.38 69.91 60.91
C GLU A 66 -23.02 69.28 59.67
N SER A 67 -23.07 70.00 58.55
CA SER A 67 -23.59 69.46 57.28
C SER A 67 -22.75 68.29 56.76
N ASP A 68 -21.43 68.37 56.88
CA ASP A 68 -20.53 67.31 56.44
C ASP A 68 -20.61 66.09 57.37
N LEU A 69 -20.79 66.29 58.68
CA LEU A 69 -21.08 65.21 59.62
C LEU A 69 -22.42 64.55 59.33
N GLN A 70 -23.48 65.31 59.07
CA GLN A 70 -24.80 64.78 58.70
C GLN A 70 -24.73 63.98 57.41
N LYS A 71 -24.06 64.50 56.36
CA LYS A 71 -23.83 63.76 55.11
C LYS A 71 -23.03 62.49 55.35
N ALA A 72 -21.99 62.52 56.19
CA ALA A 72 -21.20 61.34 56.52
C ALA A 72 -22.03 60.29 57.28
N GLU A 73 -22.91 60.70 58.20
CA GLU A 73 -23.84 59.81 58.87
C GLU A 73 -24.88 59.21 57.91
N GLU A 74 -25.47 60.03 57.03
CA GLU A 74 -26.38 59.57 55.97
C GLU A 74 -25.70 58.59 55.02
N GLU A 75 -24.46 58.86 54.60
CA GLU A 75 -23.67 57.94 53.80
C GLU A 75 -23.39 56.62 54.52
N ARG A 76 -23.05 56.67 55.82
CA ARG A 76 -22.85 55.46 56.62
C ARG A 76 -24.12 54.62 56.71
N ILE A 77 -25.26 55.24 57.01
CA ILE A 77 -26.56 54.58 57.07
C ILE A 77 -26.95 54.02 55.70
N ASN A 78 -26.70 54.74 54.62
CA ASN A 78 -26.98 54.27 53.26
C ASN A 78 -26.08 53.08 52.89
N ARG A 79 -24.80 53.09 53.24
CA ARG A 79 -23.88 51.96 53.03
C ARG A 79 -24.30 50.75 53.86
N GLU A 80 -24.69 50.94 55.11
CA GLU A 80 -25.21 49.86 55.97
C GLU A 80 -26.48 49.24 55.37
N ARG A 81 -27.44 50.05 54.90
CA ARG A 81 -28.64 49.57 54.19
C ARG A 81 -28.31 48.83 52.89
N GLN A 82 -27.31 49.30 52.14
CA GLN A 82 -26.83 48.62 50.92
C GLN A 82 -26.25 47.26 51.25
N LEU A 83 -25.37 47.18 52.26
CA LEU A 83 -24.79 45.92 52.72
C LEU A 83 -25.86 44.94 53.23
N GLU A 84 -26.85 45.42 53.99
CA GLU A 84 -27.97 44.58 54.42
C GLU A 84 -28.79 44.04 53.24
N GLN A 85 -29.03 44.86 52.21
CA GLN A 85 -29.71 44.42 50.99
C GLN A 85 -28.86 43.40 50.24
N GLU A 86 -27.57 43.67 50.05
CA GLU A 86 -26.62 42.75 49.42
C GLU A 86 -26.53 41.42 50.16
N GLU A 87 -26.49 41.43 51.50
CA GLU A 87 -26.50 40.21 52.31
C GLU A 87 -27.79 39.41 52.17
N ARG A 88 -28.96 40.09 52.15
CA ARG A 88 -30.25 39.42 51.92
C ARG A 88 -30.28 38.80 50.53
N MET A 89 -29.85 39.54 49.52
CA MET A 89 -29.76 39.05 48.15
C MET A 89 -28.77 37.89 48.05
N ALA A 90 -27.61 37.96 48.71
CA ALA A 90 -26.63 36.89 48.74
C ALA A 90 -27.17 35.63 49.42
N LYS A 91 -27.92 35.77 50.53
CA LYS A 91 -28.59 34.64 51.22
C LYS A 91 -29.65 33.99 50.34
N GLU A 92 -30.49 34.78 49.67
CA GLU A 92 -31.50 34.25 48.74
C GLU A 92 -30.85 33.59 47.51
N LEU A 93 -29.81 34.19 46.95
CA LEU A 93 -29.05 33.60 45.84
C LEU A 93 -28.37 32.29 46.26
N ALA A 94 -27.79 32.23 47.47
CA ALA A 94 -27.20 31.01 48.01
C ALA A 94 -28.26 29.92 48.23
N ARG A 95 -29.45 30.28 48.72
CA ARG A 95 -30.59 29.36 48.86
C ARG A 95 -31.04 28.81 47.51
N ILE A 96 -31.28 29.68 46.53
CA ILE A 96 -31.66 29.29 45.17
C ILE A 96 -30.60 28.38 44.56
N HIS A 97 -29.32 28.71 44.75
CA HIS A 97 -28.22 27.89 44.25
C HIS A 97 -28.17 26.52 44.93
N TYR A 98 -28.37 26.46 46.25
CA TYR A 98 -28.43 25.20 46.99
C TYR A 98 -29.61 24.33 46.55
N GLU A 99 -30.80 24.91 46.38
CA GLU A 99 -31.99 24.20 45.88
C GLU A 99 -31.74 23.65 44.47
N LYS A 100 -31.16 24.45 43.56
CA LYS A 100 -30.74 23.99 42.22
C LYS A 100 -29.75 22.83 42.27
N GLN A 101 -28.72 22.92 43.11
CA GLN A 101 -27.73 21.84 43.25
C GLN A 101 -28.35 20.56 43.81
N LYS A 102 -29.27 20.67 44.78
CA LYS A 102 -30.00 19.54 45.33
C LYS A 102 -30.85 18.88 44.24
N ASP A 103 -31.56 19.66 43.44
CA ASP A 103 -32.38 19.16 42.33
C ASP A 103 -31.53 18.52 41.24
N GLU A 104 -30.39 19.11 40.89
CA GLU A 104 -29.44 18.54 39.92
C GLU A 104 -28.86 17.21 40.41
N LYS A 105 -28.42 17.12 41.67
CA LYS A 105 -27.93 15.87 42.26
C LYS A 105 -29.02 14.80 42.32
N MET A 106 -30.26 15.18 42.64
CA MET A 106 -31.40 14.27 42.61
C MET A 106 -31.67 13.78 41.18
N ARG A 107 -31.64 14.66 40.17
CA ARG A 107 -31.78 14.30 38.76
C ARG A 107 -30.62 13.40 38.29
N GLN A 108 -29.39 13.67 38.70
CA GLN A 108 -28.23 12.81 38.42
C GLN A 108 -28.42 11.41 39.00
N TYR A 109 -28.81 11.31 40.27
CA TYR A 109 -29.14 10.04 40.91
C TYR A 109 -30.23 9.27 40.15
N ILE A 110 -31.26 9.96 39.67
CA ILE A 110 -32.32 9.34 38.86
C ILE A 110 -31.81 8.89 37.49
N LYS A 111 -30.95 9.68 36.82
CA LYS A 111 -30.33 9.30 35.54
C LYS A 111 -29.49 8.04 35.67
N GLU A 112 -28.65 7.98 36.69
CA GLU A 112 -27.76 6.85 36.92
C GLU A 112 -28.54 5.59 37.29
N ASN A 113 -29.61 5.70 38.07
CA ASN A 113 -30.37 4.55 38.58
C ASN A 113 -31.61 4.16 37.76
N SER A 114 -31.99 4.93 36.74
CA SER A 114 -33.11 4.57 35.87
C SER A 114 -32.62 3.76 34.66
N LEU A 115 -33.23 2.60 34.45
CA LEU A 115 -32.91 1.74 33.32
C LEU A 115 -33.32 2.40 31.99
N GLU A 116 -34.49 3.03 31.96
CA GLU A 116 -35.04 3.70 30.76
C GLU A 116 -34.11 4.78 30.20
N LEU A 117 -33.56 5.65 31.06
CA LEU A 117 -32.64 6.69 30.62
C LEU A 117 -31.30 6.11 30.19
N ARG A 118 -30.81 5.07 30.86
CA ARG A 118 -29.57 4.38 30.49
C ARG A 118 -29.66 3.68 29.14
N GLU A 119 -30.77 3.00 28.88
CA GLU A 119 -31.05 2.37 27.58
C GLU A 119 -31.18 3.41 26.46
N LEU A 120 -31.85 4.53 26.75
CA LEU A 120 -31.98 5.63 25.80
C LEU A 120 -30.63 6.27 25.50
N GLU A 121 -29.79 6.51 26.51
CA GLU A 121 -28.41 6.96 26.33
C GLU A 121 -27.57 5.96 25.52
N SER A 122 -27.71 4.65 25.79
CA SER A 122 -27.02 3.61 25.02
C SER A 122 -27.41 3.63 23.54
N LYS A 123 -28.71 3.71 23.24
CA LYS A 123 -29.22 3.82 21.86
C LYS A 123 -28.75 5.11 21.16
N LEU A 124 -28.69 6.23 21.88
CA LEU A 124 -28.14 7.47 21.33
C LEU A 124 -26.64 7.39 21.10
N LYS A 125 -25.87 6.77 22.00
CA LYS A 125 -24.44 6.50 21.80
C LYS A 125 -24.22 5.63 20.56
N SER A 126 -25.01 4.57 20.35
CA SER A 126 -24.93 3.77 19.12
C SER A 126 -25.27 4.57 17.87
N ALA A 127 -26.20 5.53 17.95
CA ALA A 127 -26.50 6.41 16.82
C ALA A 127 -25.34 7.36 16.48
N TYR A 128 -24.62 7.88 17.48
CA TYR A 128 -23.39 8.64 17.24
C TYR A 128 -22.32 7.77 16.57
N LEU A 129 -22.11 6.54 17.04
CA LEU A 129 -21.18 5.60 16.42
C LEU A 129 -21.58 5.29 14.97
N ASN A 130 -22.87 5.13 14.68
CA ASN A 130 -23.36 4.91 13.32
C ASN A 130 -23.15 6.14 12.43
N LYS A 131 -23.37 7.35 12.96
CA LYS A 131 -23.09 8.61 12.26
C LYS A 131 -21.60 8.75 11.94
N GLU A 132 -20.72 8.45 12.90
CA GLU A 132 -19.28 8.47 12.72
C GLU A 132 -18.82 7.41 11.71
N ARG A 133 -19.37 6.19 11.80
CA ARG A 133 -19.09 5.13 10.83
C ARG A 133 -19.49 5.53 9.41
N ALA A 134 -20.65 6.16 9.25
CA ALA A 134 -21.08 6.65 7.93
C ALA A 134 -20.16 7.77 7.41
N ALA A 135 -19.70 8.66 8.28
CA ALA A 135 -18.71 9.67 7.90
C ALA A 135 -17.37 9.04 7.48
N GLN A 136 -16.90 8.02 8.21
CA GLN A 136 -15.70 7.26 7.86
C GLN A 136 -15.83 6.52 6.53
N ILE A 137 -16.99 5.91 6.25
CA ILE A 137 -17.24 5.25 4.96
C ILE A 137 -17.19 6.29 3.84
N ALA A 138 -17.85 7.43 4.00
CA ALA A 138 -17.82 8.51 3.02
C ALA A 138 -16.41 9.07 2.80
N GLU A 139 -15.60 9.20 3.86
CA GLU A 139 -14.19 9.60 3.76
C GLU A 139 -13.36 8.54 3.03
N GLN A 140 -13.52 7.26 3.35
CA GLN A 140 -12.84 6.17 2.64
C GLN A 140 -13.23 6.12 1.16
N GLU A 141 -14.50 6.33 0.83
CA GLU A 141 -14.96 6.41 -0.55
C GLU A 141 -14.34 7.60 -1.27
N ALA A 142 -14.31 8.78 -0.65
CA ALA A 142 -13.66 9.97 -1.21
C ALA A 142 -12.17 9.70 -1.47
N MET A 143 -11.45 9.12 -0.51
CA MET A 143 -10.06 8.71 -0.66
C MET A 143 -9.87 7.72 -1.82
N ARG A 144 -10.76 6.72 -1.95
CA ARG A 144 -10.71 5.75 -3.07
C ARG A 144 -10.92 6.45 -4.42
N PHE A 145 -11.85 7.41 -4.50
CA PHE A 145 -12.05 8.19 -5.71
C PHE A 145 -10.83 9.04 -6.07
N GLU A 146 -10.17 9.62 -5.07
CA GLU A 146 -8.91 10.36 -5.25
C GLU A 146 -7.79 9.44 -5.74
N THR A 147 -7.59 8.26 -5.13
CA THR A 147 -6.55 7.31 -5.58
C THR A 147 -6.80 6.84 -7.00
N VAL A 148 -8.05 6.50 -7.36
CA VAL A 148 -8.39 6.10 -8.74
C VAL A 148 -8.13 7.23 -9.73
N ARG A 149 -8.38 8.48 -9.33
CA ARG A 149 -8.09 9.66 -10.16
C ARG A 149 -6.58 9.85 -10.35
N GLU A 150 -5.79 9.71 -9.30
CA GLU A 150 -4.33 9.78 -9.35
C GLU A 150 -3.72 8.67 -10.21
N GLU A 151 -4.20 7.43 -10.05
CA GLU A 151 -3.80 6.29 -10.87
C GLU A 151 -4.13 6.52 -12.35
N ALA A 152 -5.31 7.07 -12.65
CA ALA A 152 -5.69 7.40 -14.02
C ALA A 152 -4.78 8.49 -14.61
N ASP A 153 -4.42 9.52 -13.84
CA ASP A 153 -3.50 10.57 -14.28
C ASP A 153 -2.06 10.03 -14.44
N TYR A 154 -1.61 9.14 -13.57
CA TYR A 154 -0.33 8.44 -13.72
C TYR A 154 -0.31 7.56 -14.97
N ALA A 155 -1.36 6.77 -15.21
CA ALA A 155 -1.49 5.94 -16.40
C ALA A 155 -1.47 6.77 -17.69
N ARG A 156 -2.11 7.95 -17.70
CA ARG A 156 -2.04 8.91 -18.82
C ARG A 156 -0.61 9.39 -19.06
N LYS A 157 0.13 9.77 -18.02
CA LYS A 157 1.55 10.18 -18.13
C LYS A 157 2.42 9.06 -18.68
N MET A 158 2.31 7.85 -18.12
CA MET A 158 3.05 6.67 -18.58
C MET A 158 2.73 6.33 -20.04
N LYS A 159 1.48 6.45 -20.46
CA LYS A 159 1.09 6.25 -21.86
C LYS A 159 1.75 7.28 -22.77
N SER A 160 1.72 8.56 -22.39
CA SER A 160 2.38 9.64 -23.13
C SER A 160 3.89 9.42 -23.26
N GLU A 161 4.55 8.96 -22.21
CA GLU A 161 5.98 8.61 -22.23
C GLU A 161 6.27 7.40 -23.13
N ARG A 162 5.45 6.35 -23.07
CA ARG A 162 5.57 5.19 -23.98
C ARG A 162 5.38 5.58 -25.44
N GLU A 163 4.41 6.45 -25.73
CA GLU A 163 4.20 6.97 -27.08
C GLU A 163 5.42 7.77 -27.58
N ARG A 164 6.00 8.63 -26.74
CA ARG A 164 7.25 9.35 -27.07
C ARG A 164 8.41 8.39 -27.33
N ALA A 165 8.59 7.39 -26.49
CA ALA A 165 9.63 6.37 -26.66
C ALA A 165 9.42 5.57 -27.96
N ALA A 166 8.18 5.21 -28.29
CA ALA A 166 7.85 4.51 -29.53
C ALA A 166 8.16 5.36 -30.77
N VAL A 167 7.83 6.66 -30.74
CA VAL A 167 8.18 7.59 -31.83
C VAL A 167 9.69 7.71 -32.01
N GLU A 168 10.46 7.81 -30.92
CA GLU A 168 11.92 7.84 -31.01
C GLU A 168 12.51 6.52 -31.54
N GLN A 169 11.97 5.37 -31.14
CA GLN A 169 12.36 4.08 -31.72
C GLN A 169 12.07 4.01 -33.22
N GLN A 170 10.88 4.46 -33.66
CA GLN A 170 10.54 4.51 -35.07
C GLN A 170 11.52 5.39 -35.87
N LYS A 171 11.93 6.54 -35.34
CA LYS A 171 12.95 7.39 -35.98
C LYS A 171 14.30 6.69 -36.08
N LEU A 172 14.71 5.95 -35.05
CA LEU A 172 15.97 5.19 -35.09
C LEU A 172 15.91 4.07 -36.14
N ASP A 173 14.79 3.37 -36.24
CA ASP A 173 14.61 2.32 -37.24
C ASP A 173 14.54 2.89 -38.66
N GLN A 174 13.93 4.07 -38.84
CA GLN A 174 13.97 4.81 -40.11
C GLN A 174 15.41 5.15 -40.51
N LYS A 175 16.22 5.69 -39.59
CA LYS A 175 17.64 5.98 -39.85
C LYS A 175 18.43 4.73 -40.24
N ARG A 176 18.23 3.62 -39.52
CA ARG A 176 18.85 2.33 -39.86
C ARG A 176 18.43 1.86 -41.24
N HIS A 177 17.16 2.04 -41.60
CA HIS A 177 16.67 1.68 -42.91
C HIS A 177 17.31 2.56 -44.00
N GLU A 178 17.40 3.87 -43.79
CA GLU A 178 18.10 4.79 -44.69
C GLU A 178 19.58 4.40 -44.88
N GLU A 179 20.28 4.07 -43.80
CA GLU A 179 21.67 3.58 -43.84
C GLU A 179 21.80 2.27 -44.63
N LEU A 180 20.86 1.32 -44.44
CA LEU A 180 20.83 0.07 -45.21
C LEU A 180 20.58 0.31 -46.70
N VAL A 181 19.68 1.23 -47.05
CA VAL A 181 19.42 1.60 -48.45
C VAL A 181 20.65 2.26 -49.07
N GLN A 182 21.32 3.17 -48.36
CA GLN A 182 22.57 3.77 -48.82
C GLN A 182 23.67 2.71 -49.04
N TYR A 183 23.78 1.74 -48.13
CA TYR A 183 24.71 0.63 -48.27
C TYR A 183 24.38 -0.27 -49.47
N GLN A 184 23.10 -0.55 -49.72
CA GLN A 184 22.65 -1.29 -50.92
C GLN A 184 23.05 -0.56 -52.21
N VAL A 185 22.79 0.75 -52.30
CA VAL A 185 23.18 1.57 -53.46
C VAL A 185 24.69 1.53 -53.68
N GLN A 186 25.49 1.58 -52.61
CA GLN A 186 26.95 1.46 -52.71
C GLN A 186 27.40 0.08 -53.22
N LEU A 187 26.76 -1.00 -52.77
CA LEU A 187 27.03 -2.36 -53.27
C LEU A 187 26.65 -2.51 -54.75
N GLU A 188 25.51 -1.96 -55.16
CA GLU A 188 25.09 -1.94 -56.57
C GLU A 188 26.11 -1.20 -57.44
N GLN A 189 26.61 -0.05 -56.98
CA GLN A 189 27.68 0.68 -57.67
C GLN A 189 28.96 -0.18 -57.80
N GLN A 190 29.38 -0.86 -56.74
CA GLN A 190 30.54 -1.77 -56.79
C GLN A 190 30.35 -2.93 -57.78
N LEU A 191 29.12 -3.46 -57.90
CA LEU A 191 28.80 -4.49 -58.88
C LEU A 191 28.87 -3.94 -60.30
N MET A 192 28.29 -2.76 -60.54
CA MET A 192 28.35 -2.08 -61.84
C MET A 192 29.79 -1.76 -62.24
N ASP A 193 30.64 -1.32 -61.32
CA ASP A 193 32.05 -1.06 -61.58
C ASP A 193 32.82 -2.35 -61.88
N ARG A 194 32.53 -3.46 -61.19
CA ARG A 194 33.09 -4.78 -61.51
C ARG A 194 32.65 -5.28 -62.87
N GLU A 195 31.40 -5.04 -63.27
CA GLU A 195 30.91 -5.39 -64.60
C GLU A 195 31.58 -4.56 -65.69
N ARG A 196 31.79 -3.26 -65.46
CA ARG A 196 32.59 -2.39 -66.36
C ARG A 196 34.01 -2.90 -66.52
N GLN A 197 34.69 -3.21 -65.42
CA GLN A 197 36.04 -3.79 -65.47
C GLN A 197 36.10 -5.11 -66.25
N ARG A 198 35.06 -5.96 -66.13
CA ARG A 198 34.96 -7.18 -66.94
C ARG A 198 34.78 -6.87 -68.43
N GLN A 199 34.01 -5.84 -68.78
CA GLN A 199 33.84 -5.40 -70.17
C GLN A 199 35.16 -4.85 -70.73
N GLU A 200 35.85 -3.98 -69.99
CA GLU A 200 37.16 -3.44 -70.38
C GLU A 200 38.20 -4.56 -70.58
N ALA A 201 38.29 -5.50 -69.64
CA ALA A 201 39.19 -6.65 -69.77
C ALA A 201 38.84 -7.55 -70.96
N TYR A 202 37.55 -7.69 -71.28
CA TYR A 202 37.12 -8.43 -72.47
C TYR A 202 37.47 -7.70 -73.77
N GLU A 203 37.35 -6.37 -73.82
CA GLU A 203 37.81 -5.56 -74.95
C GLU A 203 39.32 -5.64 -75.15
N GLU A 204 40.10 -5.63 -74.06
CA GLU A 204 41.55 -5.83 -74.09
C GLU A 204 41.89 -7.23 -74.61
N PHE A 205 41.23 -8.27 -74.10
CA PHE A 205 41.39 -9.64 -74.59
C PHE A 205 41.11 -9.76 -76.10
N LEU A 206 40.07 -9.08 -76.61
CA LEU A 206 39.78 -9.07 -78.04
C LEU A 206 40.88 -8.38 -78.86
N LYS A 207 41.45 -7.28 -78.35
CA LYS A 207 42.59 -6.60 -78.99
C LYS A 207 43.83 -7.51 -79.00
N GLU A 208 44.13 -8.16 -77.88
CA GLU A 208 45.23 -9.13 -77.78
C GLU A 208 45.02 -10.32 -78.73
N LYS A 209 43.80 -10.86 -78.80
CA LYS A 209 43.47 -11.95 -79.73
C LYS A 209 43.73 -11.53 -81.18
N LEU A 210 43.29 -10.33 -81.59
CA LEU A 210 43.55 -9.81 -82.92
C LEU A 210 45.06 -9.68 -83.20
N MET A 211 45.83 -9.17 -82.23
CA MET A 211 47.29 -9.10 -82.35
C MET A 211 47.94 -10.48 -82.46
N VAL A 212 47.47 -11.46 -81.68
CA VAL A 212 47.96 -12.85 -81.74
C VAL A 212 47.61 -13.48 -83.09
N ASP A 213 46.40 -13.26 -83.61
CA ASP A 213 45.99 -13.74 -84.93
C ASP A 213 46.86 -13.11 -86.05
N GLU A 214 47.25 -11.84 -85.93
CA GLU A 214 48.23 -11.20 -86.83
C GLU A 214 49.63 -11.82 -86.74
N ILE A 215 50.11 -12.15 -85.53
CA ILE A 215 51.40 -12.85 -85.33
C ILE A 215 51.34 -14.25 -85.94
N ILE A 216 50.27 -15.01 -85.69
CA ILE A 216 50.08 -16.34 -86.26
C ILE A 216 50.07 -16.27 -87.78
N ARG A 217 49.40 -15.27 -88.37
CA ARG A 217 49.40 -15.05 -89.81
C ARG A 217 50.81 -14.79 -90.35
N LYS A 218 51.61 -13.95 -89.68
CA LYS A 218 53.01 -13.71 -90.04
C LYS A 218 53.87 -14.98 -89.95
N ILE A 219 53.67 -15.80 -88.92
CA ILE A 219 54.36 -17.10 -88.79
C ILE A 219 53.99 -18.03 -89.95
N TYR A 220 52.71 -18.12 -90.32
CA TYR A 220 52.29 -18.93 -91.47
C TYR A 220 52.90 -18.44 -92.79
N GLU A 221 52.98 -17.12 -92.98
CA GLU A 221 53.61 -16.51 -94.16
C GLU A 221 55.12 -16.81 -94.18
N GLU A 222 55.82 -16.67 -93.06
CA GLU A 222 57.25 -17.03 -92.91
C GLU A 222 57.51 -18.52 -93.13
N ASP A 223 56.69 -19.41 -92.56
CA ASP A 223 56.78 -20.86 -92.74
C ASP A 223 56.57 -21.26 -94.21
N GLN A 224 55.66 -20.59 -94.93
CA GLN A 224 55.46 -20.85 -96.36
C GLN A 224 56.69 -20.43 -97.18
N MET A 225 57.29 -19.28 -96.87
CA MET A 225 58.51 -18.82 -97.52
C MET A 225 59.69 -19.76 -97.23
N GLU A 226 59.81 -20.25 -95.99
CA GLU A 226 60.86 -21.20 -95.62
C GLU A 226 60.70 -22.56 -96.34
N ARG A 227 59.46 -23.04 -96.48
CA ARG A 227 59.15 -24.26 -97.25
C ARG A 227 59.51 -24.11 -98.73
N GLN A 228 59.25 -22.96 -99.34
CA GLN A 228 59.64 -22.68 -100.73
C GLN A 228 61.16 -22.70 -100.90
N LEU A 229 61.90 -22.02 -100.01
CA LEU A 229 63.37 -22.03 -100.00
C LEU A 229 63.97 -23.44 -99.78
N LYS A 230 63.35 -24.26 -98.93
CA LYS A 230 63.75 -25.67 -98.73
C LYS A 230 63.55 -26.50 -100.00
N LEU A 231 62.43 -26.34 -100.70
CA LEU A 231 62.17 -27.03 -101.97
C LEU A 231 63.19 -26.64 -103.05
N GLU A 232 63.58 -25.38 -103.14
CA GLU A 232 64.61 -24.91 -104.07
C GLU A 232 65.98 -25.53 -103.76
N LYS A 233 66.36 -25.62 -102.48
CA LYS A 233 67.61 -26.31 -102.05
C LYS A 233 67.59 -27.81 -102.37
N VAL A 234 66.45 -28.47 -102.19
CA VAL A 234 66.30 -29.90 -102.56
C VAL A 234 66.41 -30.10 -104.06
N ARG A 235 65.82 -29.23 -104.87
CA ARG A 235 65.94 -29.29 -106.34
C ARG A 235 67.39 -29.11 -106.81
N ALA A 236 68.11 -28.15 -106.22
CA ALA A 236 69.53 -27.93 -106.53
C ALA A 236 70.40 -29.15 -106.16
N THR A 237 70.19 -29.75 -104.98
CA THR A 237 70.93 -30.95 -104.57
C THR A 237 70.59 -32.18 -105.39
N GLN A 238 69.33 -32.34 -105.84
CA GLN A 238 68.94 -33.42 -106.77
C GLN A 238 69.65 -33.33 -108.11
N GLN A 239 69.77 -32.13 -108.69
CA GLN A 239 70.50 -31.93 -109.95
C GLN A 239 71.97 -32.35 -109.82
N HIS A 240 72.63 -31.97 -108.71
CA HIS A 240 74.00 -32.40 -108.42
C HIS A 240 74.15 -33.92 -108.22
N ILE A 241 73.17 -34.57 -107.57
CA ILE A 241 73.17 -36.03 -107.39
C ILE A 241 73.03 -36.77 -108.73
N ASP A 242 72.17 -36.29 -109.62
CA ASP A 242 71.95 -36.94 -110.92
C ASP A 242 73.17 -36.80 -111.84
N GLU A 243 73.89 -35.67 -111.80
CA GLU A 243 75.18 -35.50 -112.47
C GLU A 243 76.23 -36.47 -111.93
N PHE A 244 76.31 -36.64 -110.61
CA PHE A 244 77.24 -37.59 -109.99
C PHE A 244 76.91 -39.05 -110.35
N LYS A 245 75.63 -39.42 -110.40
CA LYS A 245 75.17 -40.76 -110.81
C LYS A 245 75.54 -41.09 -112.26
N ARG A 246 75.48 -40.11 -113.18
CA ARG A 246 75.91 -40.28 -114.58
C ARG A 246 77.39 -40.61 -114.66
N GLN A 247 78.23 -39.87 -113.94
CA GLN A 247 79.68 -40.11 -113.88
C GLN A 247 80.02 -41.49 -113.27
N GLN A 248 79.28 -41.91 -112.23
CA GLN A 248 79.47 -43.22 -111.61
C GLN A 248 78.99 -44.39 -112.47
N ALA A 249 77.99 -44.18 -113.35
CA ALA A 249 77.51 -45.20 -114.28
C ALA A 249 78.51 -45.48 -115.41
N GLU A 250 79.20 -44.45 -115.90
CA GLU A 250 80.28 -44.62 -116.88
C GLU A 250 81.49 -45.35 -116.28
N TRP A 251 81.85 -45.04 -115.03
CA TRP A 251 82.90 -45.78 -114.31
C TRP A 251 82.55 -47.26 -114.11
N ARG A 252 81.29 -47.58 -113.73
CA ARG A 252 80.84 -48.97 -113.56
C ARG A 252 80.85 -49.79 -114.84
N ARG A 253 80.57 -49.20 -116.01
CA ARG A 253 80.67 -49.91 -117.30
C ARG A 253 82.12 -50.33 -117.59
N LEU A 254 83.08 -49.44 -117.36
CA LEU A 254 84.52 -49.71 -117.55
C LEU A 254 85.05 -50.78 -116.58
N GLU A 255 84.52 -50.86 -115.36
CA GLU A 255 84.92 -51.88 -114.37
C GLU A 255 84.31 -53.26 -114.72
N GLN A 256 83.06 -53.30 -115.18
CA GLN A 256 82.36 -54.55 -115.52
C GLN A 256 83.05 -55.32 -116.64
N GLU A 257 83.52 -54.64 -117.69
CA GLU A 257 84.28 -55.26 -118.79
C GLU A 257 85.59 -55.93 -118.31
N LYS A 258 86.24 -55.39 -117.26
CA LYS A 258 87.42 -56.01 -116.65
C LYS A 258 87.05 -57.24 -115.81
N THR A 259 85.98 -57.16 -115.02
CA THR A 259 85.54 -58.29 -114.16
C THR A 259 85.01 -59.49 -114.94
N GLU A 260 84.37 -59.30 -116.09
CA GLU A 260 83.88 -60.40 -116.93
C GLU A 260 85.03 -61.24 -117.52
N ALA A 261 86.19 -60.63 -117.76
CA ALA A 261 87.38 -61.35 -118.20
C ALA A 261 88.00 -62.22 -117.08
N GLU A 262 87.90 -61.79 -115.81
CA GLU A 262 88.40 -62.54 -114.65
C GLU A 262 87.43 -63.65 -114.21
N ASN A 263 86.12 -63.41 -114.27
CA ASN A 263 85.10 -64.39 -113.88
C ASN A 263 85.05 -65.64 -114.76
N ARG A 264 85.45 -65.54 -116.04
CA ARG A 264 85.61 -66.72 -116.91
C ARG A 264 86.69 -67.69 -116.39
N ARG A 265 87.73 -67.17 -115.71
CA ARG A 265 88.80 -68.00 -115.12
C ARG A 265 88.38 -68.64 -113.78
N ILE A 266 87.43 -68.04 -113.06
CA ILE A 266 86.97 -68.51 -111.74
C ILE A 266 85.94 -69.65 -111.85
N MET A 267 85.07 -69.63 -112.87
CA MET A 267 84.04 -70.65 -113.06
C MET A 267 84.59 -72.07 -113.29
N GLU A 268 85.80 -72.18 -113.85
CA GLU A 268 86.48 -73.47 -114.04
C GLU A 268 86.99 -74.07 -112.70
N PHE A 269 87.29 -73.22 -111.72
CA PHE A 269 87.81 -73.63 -110.40
C PHE A 269 86.68 -74.04 -109.42
N VAL A 270 85.49 -73.43 -109.51
CA VAL A 270 84.37 -73.66 -108.57
C VAL A 270 83.71 -75.04 -108.73
N LYS A 271 83.66 -75.59 -109.95
CA LYS A 271 83.05 -76.93 -110.18
C LYS A 271 83.75 -78.06 -109.42
N GLN A 272 85.03 -77.91 -109.08
CA GLN A 272 85.78 -78.93 -108.33
C GLN A 272 85.51 -78.89 -106.81
N ARG A 273 85.02 -77.78 -106.24
CA ARG A 273 84.85 -77.62 -104.78
C ARG A 273 83.48 -78.08 -104.26
N HIS A 274 82.42 -77.94 -105.06
CA HIS A 274 81.04 -78.22 -104.65
C HIS A 274 80.79 -79.69 -104.23
N HIS A 275 81.58 -80.63 -104.73
CA HIS A 275 81.41 -82.06 -104.42
C HIS A 275 81.82 -82.42 -102.98
N MET A 276 82.58 -81.56 -102.28
CA MET A 276 83.10 -81.84 -100.93
C MET A 276 82.16 -81.38 -99.80
N GLU A 277 81.27 -80.40 -100.04
CA GLU A 277 80.46 -79.79 -98.97
C GLU A 277 79.20 -80.59 -98.58
N GLU A 278 78.62 -81.37 -99.50
CA GLU A 278 77.37 -82.12 -99.23
C GLU A 278 77.50 -83.15 -98.10
N THR A 279 78.70 -83.65 -97.82
CA THR A 279 78.95 -84.65 -96.77
C THR A 279 78.92 -84.08 -95.34
N ARG A 280 78.97 -82.76 -95.16
CA ARG A 280 79.13 -82.13 -93.83
C ARG A 280 77.81 -81.84 -93.10
N MET A 281 76.71 -81.65 -93.83
CA MET A 281 75.44 -81.15 -93.27
C MET A 281 74.61 -82.19 -92.48
N ALA A 282 74.90 -83.48 -92.59
CA ALA A 282 74.11 -84.52 -91.92
C ALA A 282 74.31 -84.60 -90.39
N LYS A 283 75.43 -84.11 -89.84
CA LYS A 283 75.79 -84.31 -88.42
C LYS A 283 75.23 -83.28 -87.42
N ILE A 284 74.56 -82.23 -87.88
CA ILE A 284 74.14 -81.11 -87.00
C ILE A 284 72.76 -81.34 -86.34
N ARG A 285 71.88 -82.18 -86.92
CA ARG A 285 70.48 -82.31 -86.49
C ARG A 285 70.27 -83.05 -85.15
N GLU A 286 71.21 -83.88 -84.70
CA GLU A 286 71.05 -84.70 -83.47
C GLU A 286 71.21 -83.91 -82.15
N ARG A 287 71.58 -82.62 -82.16
CA ARG A 287 71.88 -81.85 -80.93
C ARG A 287 70.73 -81.01 -80.35
N GLU A 288 69.59 -80.87 -81.03
CA GLU A 288 68.53 -79.93 -80.62
C GLU A 288 67.47 -80.53 -79.67
N GLU A 289 67.27 -81.85 -79.65
CA GLU A 289 66.18 -82.52 -78.89
C GLU A 289 66.38 -82.56 -77.36
N ALA A 290 67.57 -82.26 -76.83
CA ALA A 290 67.87 -82.39 -75.39
C ALA A 290 67.42 -81.19 -74.50
N LYS A 291 66.92 -80.08 -75.06
CA LYS A 291 66.64 -78.85 -74.29
C LYS A 291 65.22 -78.73 -73.71
N GLU A 292 64.25 -79.56 -74.13
CA GLU A 292 62.83 -79.34 -73.78
C GLU A 292 62.39 -79.96 -72.43
N HIS A 293 63.16 -80.89 -71.85
CA HIS A 293 62.74 -81.62 -70.63
C HIS A 293 62.85 -80.81 -69.31
N LEU A 294 63.62 -79.71 -69.28
CA LEU A 294 63.91 -78.97 -68.03
C LEU A 294 62.82 -77.96 -67.62
N HIS A 295 61.95 -77.54 -68.55
CA HIS A 295 60.95 -76.48 -68.28
C HIS A 295 59.66 -76.95 -67.60
N LYS A 296 59.29 -78.24 -67.68
CA LYS A 296 58.00 -78.73 -67.13
C LYS A 296 57.96 -78.84 -65.59
N MET A 297 59.10 -79.05 -64.92
CA MET A 297 59.16 -79.32 -63.48
C MET A 297 58.98 -78.08 -62.57
N LEU A 298 59.03 -76.86 -63.11
CA LEU A 298 58.96 -75.61 -62.33
C LEU A 298 57.53 -75.06 -62.18
N CYS A 299 56.57 -75.50 -62.98
CA CYS A 299 55.19 -74.99 -62.92
C CYS A 299 54.33 -75.64 -61.83
N GLU A 300 54.55 -76.91 -61.49
CA GLU A 300 53.70 -77.68 -60.55
C GLU A 300 53.86 -77.23 -59.07
N LYS A 301 55.01 -76.70 -58.67
CA LYS A 301 55.27 -76.28 -57.27
C LYS A 301 54.60 -74.95 -56.86
N MET A 302 54.16 -74.14 -57.82
CA MET A 302 53.57 -72.81 -57.54
C MET A 302 52.06 -72.86 -57.24
N GLU A 303 51.38 -73.95 -57.59
CA GLU A 303 49.91 -74.08 -57.43
C GLU A 303 49.51 -74.63 -56.04
N GLU A 304 50.35 -75.44 -55.40
CA GLU A 304 50.08 -76.06 -54.08
C GLU A 304 50.11 -75.03 -52.91
N GLU A 305 50.93 -73.97 -52.99
CA GLU A 305 51.04 -72.96 -51.94
C GLU A 305 49.85 -71.98 -51.87
N ARG A 306 49.06 -71.86 -52.94
CA ARG A 306 47.87 -70.99 -52.97
C ARG A 306 46.67 -71.60 -52.26
N GLN A 307 46.48 -72.92 -52.34
CA GLN A 307 45.30 -73.61 -51.80
C GLN A 307 45.29 -73.64 -50.26
N GLN A 308 46.46 -73.65 -49.61
CA GLN A 308 46.56 -73.68 -48.14
C GLN A 308 46.18 -72.35 -47.46
N ARG A 309 46.17 -71.22 -48.19
CA ARG A 309 45.84 -69.90 -47.62
C ARG A 309 44.32 -69.67 -47.53
N GLU A 310 43.54 -70.26 -48.43
CA GLU A 310 42.08 -70.09 -48.50
C GLU A 310 41.32 -70.92 -47.44
N GLU A 311 41.93 -71.97 -46.90
CA GLU A 311 41.32 -72.82 -45.86
C GLU A 311 41.36 -72.16 -44.46
N MET A 312 42.33 -71.29 -44.20
CA MET A 312 42.50 -70.63 -42.89
C MET A 312 41.54 -69.46 -42.65
N GLU A 313 40.99 -68.85 -43.71
CA GLU A 313 40.05 -67.73 -43.60
C GLU A 313 38.62 -68.17 -43.26
N ARG A 314 38.20 -69.38 -43.68
CA ARG A 314 36.84 -69.91 -43.43
C ARG A 314 36.53 -70.22 -41.96
N ILE A 315 37.55 -70.56 -41.17
CA ILE A 315 37.41 -70.94 -39.75
C ILE A 315 37.20 -69.70 -38.85
N ARG A 316 37.55 -68.49 -39.32
CA ARG A 316 37.35 -67.24 -38.55
C ARG A 316 35.91 -66.73 -38.55
N ASP A 317 35.15 -67.01 -39.60
CA ASP A 317 33.78 -66.50 -39.74
C ASP A 317 32.75 -67.33 -38.95
N GLU A 318 33.05 -68.59 -38.60
CA GLU A 318 32.17 -69.48 -37.83
C GLU A 318 32.11 -69.15 -36.33
N LEU A 319 33.19 -68.61 -35.74
CA LEU A 319 33.26 -68.27 -34.31
C LEU A 319 32.52 -66.97 -33.93
N TYR A 320 32.29 -66.06 -34.87
CA TYR A 320 31.60 -64.79 -34.62
C TYR A 320 30.07 -64.95 -34.44
N ILE A 321 29.50 -66.04 -34.98
CA ILE A 321 28.06 -66.29 -34.97
C ILE A 321 27.61 -66.93 -33.64
N GLU A 322 28.46 -67.73 -32.97
CA GLU A 322 28.14 -68.36 -31.68
C GLU A 322 28.09 -67.37 -30.51
N GLU A 323 28.89 -66.29 -30.52
CA GLU A 323 28.87 -65.25 -29.46
C GLU A 323 27.56 -64.42 -29.43
N GLN A 324 26.85 -64.28 -30.56
CA GLN A 324 25.59 -63.53 -30.64
C GLN A 324 24.38 -64.32 -30.08
N GLU A 325 24.43 -65.65 -30.07
CA GLU A 325 23.32 -66.49 -29.61
C GLU A 325 23.22 -66.61 -28.08
N GLU A 326 24.33 -66.52 -27.35
CA GLU A 326 24.34 -66.57 -25.87
C GLU A 326 23.76 -65.30 -25.22
N ALA A 327 23.97 -64.13 -25.84
CA ALA A 327 23.46 -62.85 -25.34
C ALA A 327 21.92 -62.76 -25.32
N ASN A 328 21.24 -63.48 -26.22
CA ASN A 328 19.78 -63.52 -26.27
C ASN A 328 19.16 -64.42 -25.19
N ARG A 329 19.90 -65.41 -24.65
CA ARG A 329 19.40 -66.33 -23.61
C ARG A 329 19.33 -65.67 -22.22
N GLN A 330 20.17 -64.67 -21.94
CA GLN A 330 20.19 -63.98 -20.64
C GLN A 330 19.03 -62.98 -20.47
N ARG A 331 18.54 -62.36 -21.54
CA ARG A 331 17.40 -61.42 -21.51
C ARG A 331 16.06 -62.07 -21.17
N ALA A 332 15.92 -63.38 -21.42
CA ALA A 332 14.70 -64.14 -21.09
C ALA A 332 14.54 -64.46 -19.60
N VAL A 333 15.63 -64.43 -18.81
CA VAL A 333 15.62 -64.75 -17.37
C VAL A 333 15.14 -63.55 -16.53
N GLU A 334 15.47 -62.32 -16.93
CA GLU A 334 15.10 -61.08 -16.23
C GLU A 334 13.59 -60.74 -16.30
N GLU A 335 12.89 -61.19 -17.34
CA GLU A 335 11.42 -61.01 -17.45
C GLU A 335 10.62 -61.93 -16.52
N MET A 336 11.18 -63.10 -16.15
CA MET A 336 10.54 -64.05 -15.24
C MET A 336 10.60 -63.59 -13.78
N GLU A 337 11.63 -62.84 -13.37
CA GLU A 337 11.76 -62.29 -12.00
C GLU A 337 10.74 -61.16 -11.70
N LYS A 338 10.39 -60.34 -12.70
CA LYS A 338 9.44 -59.22 -12.52
C LYS A 338 8.00 -59.70 -12.26
N LYS A 339 7.62 -60.88 -12.75
CA LYS A 339 6.29 -61.48 -12.54
C LYS A 339 6.11 -62.11 -11.15
N ILE A 340 7.19 -62.42 -10.43
CA ILE A 340 7.13 -63.00 -9.07
C ILE A 340 6.96 -61.91 -8.00
N ARG A 341 7.53 -60.72 -8.18
CA ARG A 341 7.40 -59.59 -7.22
C ARG A 341 5.98 -59.01 -7.13
N GLN A 342 5.19 -59.09 -8.20
CA GLN A 342 3.82 -58.57 -8.23
C GLN A 342 2.80 -59.48 -7.50
N ARG A 343 3.12 -60.76 -7.27
CA ARG A 343 2.26 -61.71 -6.54
C ARG A 343 2.37 -61.59 -5.01
N LEU A 344 3.49 -61.08 -4.48
CA LEU A 344 3.72 -60.93 -3.03
C LEU A 344 3.03 -59.68 -2.44
N MET A 345 2.92 -58.58 -3.21
CA MET A 345 2.31 -57.32 -2.75
C MET A 345 0.79 -57.39 -2.54
N MET A 346 0.11 -58.33 -3.22
CA MET A 346 -1.35 -58.47 -3.16
C MET A 346 -1.84 -59.26 -1.92
N GLN A 347 -0.94 -59.99 -1.24
CA GLN A 347 -1.27 -60.82 -0.07
C GLN A 347 -1.14 -60.07 1.27
N GLN A 348 -0.35 -59.00 1.34
CA GLN A 348 -0.13 -58.22 2.57
C GLN A 348 -1.24 -57.16 2.82
N THR A 349 -1.86 -56.62 1.77
CA THR A 349 -2.90 -55.58 1.88
C THR A 349 -4.28 -56.09 2.31
N CYS A 350 -4.54 -57.40 2.25
CA CYS A 350 -5.83 -58.00 2.65
C CYS A 350 -5.91 -58.33 4.15
N GLN A 351 -4.77 -58.46 4.85
CA GLN A 351 -4.74 -58.80 6.29
C GLN A 351 -4.89 -57.58 7.21
N GLU A 352 -4.59 -56.36 6.74
CA GLU A 352 -4.61 -55.14 7.57
C GLU A 352 -6.00 -54.47 7.65
N GLN A 353 -6.94 -54.76 6.75
CA GLN A 353 -8.30 -54.15 6.74
C GLN A 353 -9.32 -54.83 7.67
N MET A 354 -9.11 -56.07 8.10
CA MET A 354 -10.06 -56.82 8.93
C MET A 354 -9.91 -56.53 10.44
N ALA A 355 -8.69 -56.23 10.91
CA ALA A 355 -8.40 -56.00 12.33
C ALA A 355 -8.89 -54.64 12.87
N PHE A 356 -9.12 -53.64 12.00
CA PHE A 356 -9.51 -52.28 12.42
C PHE A 356 -11.02 -52.11 12.63
N LYS A 357 -11.86 -53.05 12.16
CA LYS A 357 -13.34 -52.95 12.24
C LYS A 357 -13.97 -53.57 13.50
N GLU A 358 -13.27 -54.45 14.22
CA GLU A 358 -13.82 -55.13 15.41
C GLU A 358 -13.64 -54.35 16.73
N MET A 359 -12.62 -53.48 16.83
CA MET A 359 -12.28 -52.76 18.07
C MET A 359 -13.19 -51.56 18.41
N ARG A 360 -14.03 -51.04 17.48
CA ARG A 360 -14.92 -49.88 17.76
C ARG A 360 -16.29 -50.25 18.34
N ARG A 361 -16.72 -51.51 18.32
CA ARG A 361 -18.12 -51.90 18.63
C ARG A 361 -18.35 -52.38 20.08
N GLN A 362 -17.30 -52.54 20.88
CA GLN A 362 -17.38 -53.06 22.26
C GLN A 362 -17.37 -51.97 23.34
N ALA A 363 -16.97 -50.73 23.04
CA ALA A 363 -16.83 -49.65 24.04
C ALA A 363 -18.13 -48.89 24.39
N GLU A 364 -19.18 -48.96 23.57
CA GLU A 364 -20.42 -48.16 23.78
C GLU A 364 -21.47 -48.82 24.69
N LYS A 365 -21.29 -50.08 25.11
CA LYS A 365 -22.33 -50.83 25.87
C LYS A 365 -22.18 -50.80 27.40
N GLU A 366 -21.06 -50.34 27.94
CA GLU A 366 -20.76 -50.43 29.38
C GLU A 366 -21.21 -49.19 30.19
N GLU A 367 -21.61 -48.08 29.55
CA GLU A 367 -21.93 -46.82 30.25
C GLU A 367 -23.42 -46.68 30.69
N GLU A 368 -24.36 -47.48 30.17
CA GLU A 368 -25.81 -47.28 30.42
C GLU A 368 -26.37 -47.95 31.70
N GLU A 369 -25.68 -48.91 32.34
CA GLU A 369 -26.25 -49.72 33.42
C GLU A 369 -26.11 -49.14 34.85
N ALA A 370 -25.29 -48.10 35.06
CA ALA A 370 -24.95 -47.58 36.40
C ALA A 370 -26.00 -46.63 37.04
N PHE A 371 -26.94 -46.06 36.27
CA PHE A 371 -27.79 -44.95 36.73
C PHE A 371 -29.07 -45.37 37.50
N ARG A 372 -29.46 -46.65 37.50
CA ARG A 372 -30.79 -47.11 37.97
C ARG A 372 -30.93 -47.45 39.46
N LYS A 373 -29.84 -47.51 40.25
CA LYS A 373 -29.86 -48.07 41.62
C LYS A 373 -30.05 -47.06 42.78
N THR A 374 -30.01 -45.74 42.54
CA THR A 374 -29.87 -44.74 43.63
C THR A 374 -31.19 -44.12 44.16
N MET A 375 -32.35 -44.40 43.58
CA MET A 375 -33.59 -43.63 43.86
C MET A 375 -34.54 -44.22 44.92
N MET A 376 -34.34 -45.45 45.41
CA MET A 376 -35.30 -46.11 46.32
C MET A 376 -35.05 -45.92 47.84
N ALA A 377 -34.01 -45.21 48.27
CA ALA A 377 -33.62 -45.14 49.69
C ALA A 377 -34.27 -44.02 50.54
N LYS A 378 -35.05 -43.10 49.96
CA LYS A 378 -35.50 -41.85 50.62
C LYS A 378 -36.89 -41.85 51.28
N PHE A 379 -37.71 -42.90 51.15
CA PHE A 379 -39.12 -42.86 51.59
C PHE A 379 -39.42 -43.52 52.95
N ALA A 380 -38.42 -43.95 53.72
CA ALA A 380 -38.64 -44.79 54.90
C ALA A 380 -38.52 -44.09 56.28
N GLU A 381 -38.15 -42.80 56.35
CA GLU A 381 -37.81 -42.15 57.65
C GLU A 381 -38.89 -41.24 58.26
N ASP A 382 -39.92 -40.82 57.51
CA ASP A 382 -40.81 -39.74 57.98
C ASP A 382 -42.09 -40.16 58.74
N ASP A 383 -42.44 -41.45 58.81
CA ASP A 383 -43.74 -41.88 59.37
C ASP A 383 -43.75 -42.20 60.89
N ARG A 384 -42.68 -41.93 61.64
CA ARG A 384 -42.53 -42.49 63.00
C ARG A 384 -42.72 -41.53 64.20
N ILE A 385 -42.96 -40.23 64.01
CA ILE A 385 -42.84 -39.23 65.11
C ILE A 385 -44.16 -38.52 65.51
N GLU A 386 -45.33 -38.87 64.96
CA GLU A 386 -46.50 -37.97 65.07
C GLU A 386 -47.55 -38.21 66.19
N GLN A 387 -47.48 -39.25 67.04
CA GLN A 387 -48.68 -39.67 67.81
C GLN A 387 -48.68 -39.60 69.36
N MET A 388 -47.74 -38.93 70.05
CA MET A 388 -47.70 -38.98 71.55
C MET A 388 -48.04 -37.70 72.34
N ASN A 389 -48.57 -36.63 71.73
CA ASN A 389 -48.74 -35.33 72.41
C ASN A 389 -50.19 -34.78 72.51
N ALA A 390 -51.22 -35.62 72.50
CA ALA A 390 -52.61 -35.15 72.37
C ALA A 390 -53.31 -34.72 73.68
N GLN A 391 -52.97 -35.27 74.85
CA GLN A 391 -53.84 -35.15 76.03
C GLN A 391 -53.50 -34.00 77.00
N LYS A 392 -52.26 -33.48 76.99
CA LYS A 392 -51.90 -32.24 77.73
C LYS A 392 -52.45 -30.95 77.10
N ARG A 393 -53.07 -31.04 75.92
CA ARG A 393 -53.54 -29.89 75.14
C ARG A 393 -54.82 -29.26 75.70
N ARG A 394 -55.77 -30.04 76.22
CA ARG A 394 -57.14 -29.54 76.48
C ARG A 394 -57.30 -28.59 77.68
N MET A 395 -56.54 -28.76 78.76
CA MET A 395 -56.71 -27.91 79.96
C MET A 395 -55.98 -26.57 79.84
N LYS A 396 -54.81 -26.53 79.18
CA LYS A 396 -54.13 -25.27 78.84
C LYS A 396 -54.88 -24.44 77.78
N GLN A 397 -55.75 -25.06 76.97
CA GLN A 397 -56.51 -24.39 75.90
C GLN A 397 -57.53 -23.36 76.41
N LEU A 398 -58.17 -23.57 77.57
CA LEU A 398 -59.25 -22.70 78.05
C LEU A 398 -58.76 -21.41 78.73
N GLU A 399 -57.67 -21.47 79.49
CA GLU A 399 -57.01 -20.27 80.04
C GLU A 399 -56.27 -19.49 78.94
N HIS A 400 -55.64 -20.20 77.99
CA HIS A 400 -55.16 -19.58 76.76
C HIS A 400 -56.30 -18.88 76.02
N GLN A 401 -57.50 -19.45 75.88
CA GLN A 401 -58.57 -18.82 75.09
C GLN A 401 -58.94 -17.40 75.56
N ARG A 402 -59.00 -17.13 76.87
CA ARG A 402 -59.36 -15.80 77.41
C ARG A 402 -58.21 -14.79 77.33
N GLU A 403 -56.97 -15.22 77.57
CA GLU A 403 -55.79 -14.37 77.36
C GLU A 403 -55.54 -14.13 75.87
N VAL A 404 -55.85 -15.13 75.03
CA VAL A 404 -55.80 -15.08 73.57
C VAL A 404 -56.86 -14.12 73.03
N GLU A 405 -58.08 -14.05 73.57
CA GLU A 405 -59.07 -13.04 73.14
C GLU A 405 -58.62 -11.61 73.42
N LYS A 406 -58.08 -11.32 74.61
CA LYS A 406 -57.51 -9.99 74.91
C LYS A 406 -56.27 -9.69 74.06
N LEU A 407 -55.42 -10.69 73.83
CA LEU A 407 -54.31 -10.60 72.88
C LEU A 407 -54.80 -10.40 71.44
N ILE A 408 -55.95 -10.98 71.04
CA ILE A 408 -56.56 -10.85 69.71
C ILE A 408 -57.13 -9.44 69.52
N GLU A 409 -57.81 -8.87 70.51
CA GLU A 409 -58.32 -7.49 70.44
C GLU A 409 -57.17 -6.47 70.44
N ALA A 410 -56.14 -6.68 71.26
CA ALA A 410 -54.92 -5.88 71.20
C ALA A 410 -54.19 -6.05 69.85
N ARG A 411 -54.15 -7.27 69.29
CA ARG A 411 -53.64 -7.53 67.93
C ARG A 411 -54.47 -6.90 66.85
N ARG A 412 -55.80 -6.82 66.99
CA ARG A 412 -56.67 -6.17 66.01
C ARG A 412 -56.42 -4.67 65.99
N ARG A 413 -56.34 -4.03 67.16
CA ARG A 413 -55.99 -2.60 67.25
C ARG A 413 -54.57 -2.30 66.75
N GLN A 414 -53.60 -3.17 67.07
CA GLN A 414 -52.25 -3.06 66.51
C GLN A 414 -52.24 -3.27 64.99
N ARG A 415 -52.92 -4.29 64.47
CA ARG A 415 -53.06 -4.50 63.02
C ARG A 415 -53.77 -3.36 62.31
N GLU A 416 -54.80 -2.77 62.91
CA GLU A 416 -55.49 -1.61 62.32
C GLU A 416 -54.57 -0.40 62.28
N ALA A 417 -53.81 -0.14 63.36
CA ALA A 417 -52.79 0.91 63.38
C ALA A 417 -51.64 0.62 62.39
N ASP A 418 -51.15 -0.62 62.32
CA ASP A 418 -50.11 -1.05 61.39
C ASP A 418 -50.59 -0.96 59.93
N MET A 419 -51.84 -1.34 59.64
CA MET A 419 -52.46 -1.20 58.32
C MET A 419 -52.66 0.25 57.92
N GLU A 420 -53.03 1.14 58.85
CA GLU A 420 -53.10 2.58 58.58
C GLU A 420 -51.73 3.21 58.36
N LEU A 421 -50.71 2.79 59.12
CA LEU A 421 -49.32 3.21 58.92
C LEU A 421 -48.79 2.71 57.57
N GLU A 422 -48.98 1.44 57.25
CA GLU A 422 -48.63 0.86 55.95
C GLU A 422 -49.37 1.53 54.80
N ALA A 423 -50.65 1.88 54.96
CA ALA A 423 -51.41 2.58 53.92
C ALA A 423 -50.87 4.00 53.69
N LYS A 424 -50.48 4.71 54.77
CA LYS A 424 -49.82 6.02 54.68
C LYS A 424 -48.43 5.90 54.06
N GLU A 425 -47.65 4.89 54.42
CA GLU A 425 -46.33 4.61 53.83
C GLU A 425 -46.46 4.29 52.33
N ARG A 426 -47.39 3.42 51.96
CA ARG A 426 -47.67 3.10 50.55
C ARG A 426 -48.12 4.32 49.76
N ALA A 427 -48.95 5.20 50.34
CA ALA A 427 -49.35 6.44 49.69
C ALA A 427 -48.14 7.37 49.45
N LEU A 428 -47.26 7.54 50.45
CA LEU A 428 -46.03 8.32 50.32
C LEU A 428 -45.06 7.72 49.31
N GLU A 429 -44.94 6.40 49.25
CA GLU A 429 -44.15 5.69 48.23
C GLU A 429 -44.72 5.92 46.83
N GLN A 430 -46.03 5.82 46.64
CA GLN A 430 -46.68 6.10 45.35
C GLN A 430 -46.47 7.55 44.90
N GLU A 431 -46.54 8.52 45.82
CA GLU A 431 -46.24 9.92 45.52
C GLU A 431 -44.78 10.11 45.12
N ARG A 432 -43.83 9.49 45.84
CA ARG A 432 -42.40 9.51 45.50
C ARG A 432 -42.12 8.86 44.15
N GLU A 433 -42.76 7.73 43.85
CA GLU A 433 -42.65 7.05 42.56
C GLU A 433 -43.25 7.89 41.43
N ALA A 434 -44.40 8.55 41.65
CA ALA A 434 -45.01 9.44 40.67
C ALA A 434 -44.11 10.64 40.37
N LEU A 435 -43.50 11.25 41.41
CA LEU A 435 -42.51 12.31 41.24
C LEU A 435 -41.27 11.81 40.48
N ARG A 436 -40.77 10.62 40.83
CA ARG A 436 -39.65 9.99 40.11
C ARG A 436 -39.96 9.77 38.63
N LYS A 437 -41.15 9.24 38.31
CA LYS A 437 -41.62 9.03 36.92
C LYS A 437 -41.72 10.34 36.15
N LYS A 438 -42.24 11.41 36.76
CA LYS A 438 -42.26 12.75 36.15
C LYS A 438 -40.85 13.25 35.83
N ILE A 439 -39.91 13.12 36.76
CA ILE A 439 -38.51 13.53 36.55
C ILE A 439 -37.85 12.69 35.43
N ILE A 440 -38.14 11.38 35.37
CA ILE A 440 -37.65 10.51 34.29
C ILE A 440 -38.18 10.98 32.93
N GLU A 441 -39.47 11.27 32.81
CA GLU A 441 -40.07 11.71 31.55
C GLU A 441 -39.53 13.09 31.12
N GLU A 442 -39.36 14.04 32.06
CA GLU A 442 -38.71 15.33 31.79
C GLU A 442 -37.26 15.18 31.31
N GLU A 443 -36.48 14.34 31.97
CA GLU A 443 -35.08 14.10 31.58
C GLU A 443 -35.00 13.32 30.27
N ARG A 444 -35.92 12.39 30.00
CA ARG A 444 -36.09 11.71 28.71
C ARG A 444 -36.28 12.74 27.59
N GLN A 445 -37.24 13.65 27.75
CA GLN A 445 -37.51 14.70 26.76
C GLN A 445 -36.31 15.64 26.55
N ARG A 446 -35.67 16.10 27.64
CA ARG A 446 -34.45 16.92 27.56
C ARG A 446 -33.33 16.21 26.81
N LEU A 447 -33.13 14.92 27.07
CA LEU A 447 -32.07 14.15 26.45
C LEU A 447 -32.36 13.95 24.95
N LEU A 448 -33.61 13.65 24.60
CA LEU A 448 -34.05 13.58 23.20
C LEU A 448 -33.87 14.93 22.47
N GLN A 449 -34.29 16.05 23.06
CA GLN A 449 -34.11 17.40 22.48
C GLN A 449 -32.64 17.74 22.17
N ARG A 450 -31.73 17.44 23.11
CA ARG A 450 -30.30 17.73 22.94
C ARG A 450 -29.65 16.93 21.81
N HIS A 451 -30.13 15.72 21.56
CA HIS A 451 -29.51 14.78 20.63
C HIS A 451 -30.24 14.67 19.29
N ALA A 452 -31.53 15.00 19.22
CA ALA A 452 -32.34 14.92 18.01
C ALA A 452 -31.79 15.77 16.86
N THR A 453 -31.43 17.03 17.14
CA THR A 453 -30.85 17.93 16.12
C THR A 453 -29.49 17.45 15.62
N LYS A 454 -28.66 16.88 16.50
CA LYS A 454 -27.31 16.42 16.17
C LYS A 454 -27.29 15.08 15.42
N LEU A 455 -28.29 14.24 15.64
CA LEU A 455 -28.43 12.90 15.06
C LEU A 455 -29.46 12.85 13.94
N LEU A 456 -29.75 14.00 13.30
CA LEU A 456 -30.64 14.07 12.15
C LEU A 456 -30.15 13.09 11.05
N GLY A 457 -31.03 12.21 10.60
CA GLY A 457 -30.72 11.10 9.68
C GLY A 457 -30.23 9.79 10.35
N TYR A 458 -29.58 9.86 11.51
CA TYR A 458 -28.99 8.70 12.22
C TYR A 458 -29.73 8.32 13.50
N PHE A 459 -30.92 8.90 13.71
CA PHE A 459 -31.71 8.68 14.91
C PHE A 459 -32.27 7.23 14.99
N PRO A 460 -32.15 6.53 16.14
CA PRO A 460 -32.64 5.16 16.29
C PRO A 460 -34.16 5.05 16.17
N LYS A 461 -34.63 3.99 15.51
CA LYS A 461 -36.06 3.69 15.35
C LYS A 461 -36.69 3.35 16.73
N GLY A 462 -37.93 3.81 16.95
CA GLY A 462 -38.72 3.47 18.15
C GLY A 462 -38.43 4.26 19.44
N LEU A 463 -37.56 5.27 19.41
CA LEU A 463 -37.24 6.11 20.58
C LEU A 463 -38.23 7.25 20.85
N LEU A 464 -38.91 7.74 19.80
CA LEU A 464 -39.87 8.84 19.88
C LEU A 464 -41.30 8.31 19.98
N ARG A 465 -42.07 8.83 20.94
CA ARG A 465 -43.53 8.67 21.02
C ARG A 465 -44.19 9.75 20.17
N GLY A 466 -45.44 9.53 19.75
CA GLY A 466 -46.22 10.49 18.96
C GLY A 466 -46.32 11.87 19.62
N ASP A 467 -46.42 11.91 20.94
CA ASP A 467 -46.49 13.14 21.73
C ASP A 467 -45.14 13.90 21.75
N ASP A 468 -44.02 13.19 21.67
CA ASP A 468 -42.69 13.80 21.72
C ASP A 468 -42.43 14.67 20.49
N LEU A 469 -42.98 14.31 19.33
CA LEU A 469 -42.82 15.04 18.05
C LEU A 469 -43.28 16.51 18.13
N GLN A 470 -44.23 16.83 19.02
CA GLN A 470 -44.75 18.18 19.22
C GLN A 470 -43.72 19.15 19.84
N HIS A 471 -42.65 18.61 20.44
CA HIS A 471 -41.60 19.40 21.09
C HIS A 471 -40.37 19.65 20.22
N PHE A 472 -40.37 19.19 18.95
CA PHE A 472 -39.26 19.39 18.01
C PHE A 472 -39.63 20.33 16.86
N ASP A 473 -38.60 20.91 16.22
CA ASP A 473 -38.70 21.83 15.09
C ASP A 473 -39.32 21.18 13.84
N GLU A 474 -39.91 22.00 12.96
CA GLU A 474 -40.59 21.54 11.74
C GLU A 474 -39.67 20.73 10.81
N ASP A 475 -38.39 21.10 10.73
CA ASP A 475 -37.41 20.43 9.87
C ASP A 475 -37.12 19.00 10.34
N PHE A 476 -37.08 18.79 11.67
CA PHE A 476 -36.93 17.46 12.25
C PHE A 476 -38.19 16.61 12.00
N ARG A 477 -39.38 17.21 12.12
CA ARG A 477 -40.65 16.51 11.84
C ARG A 477 -40.74 16.04 10.40
N LYS A 478 -40.39 16.91 9.43
CA LYS A 478 -40.42 16.58 8.00
C LYS A 478 -39.46 15.44 7.66
N HIS A 479 -38.22 15.48 8.15
CA HIS A 479 -37.23 14.43 7.91
C HIS A 479 -37.56 13.10 8.59
N PHE A 480 -38.19 13.12 9.76
CA PHE A 480 -38.59 11.90 10.45
C PHE A 480 -39.82 11.26 9.80
N GLN A 481 -40.80 12.06 9.36
CA GLN A 481 -41.99 11.59 8.67
C GLN A 481 -41.68 11.04 7.27
N SER A 482 -40.79 11.70 6.51
CA SER A 482 -40.38 11.20 5.18
C SER A 482 -39.72 9.82 5.26
N ARG A 483 -38.92 9.58 6.30
CA ARG A 483 -38.30 8.27 6.55
C ARG A 483 -39.30 7.19 7.01
N GLN A 484 -40.41 7.56 7.64
CA GLN A 484 -41.48 6.58 7.93
C GLN A 484 -42.26 6.21 6.67
N ALA A 485 -42.45 7.15 5.73
CA ALA A 485 -43.13 6.88 4.46
C ALA A 485 -42.32 5.93 3.55
N ASP A 486 -40.99 6.09 3.50
CA ASP A 486 -40.05 5.20 2.75
C ASP A 486 -39.96 3.76 3.31
N VAL A 487 -40.52 3.50 4.50
CA VAL A 487 -40.52 2.16 5.12
C VAL A 487 -41.80 1.38 4.78
N PHE A 488 -42.84 2.06 4.29
CA PHE A 488 -44.05 1.40 3.77
C PHE A 488 -43.96 1.08 2.27
N SER A 489 -42.88 1.50 1.57
CA SER A 489 -42.50 0.88 0.31
C SER A 489 -41.74 -0.41 0.62
N GLU A 490 -42.46 -1.51 0.45
CA GLU A 490 -42.01 -2.90 0.52
C GLU A 490 -40.84 -3.14 -0.46
N ASP A 491 -39.61 -2.89 -0.02
CA ASP A 491 -38.38 -3.46 -0.58
C ASP A 491 -37.17 -3.02 0.26
N GLY A 492 -36.51 -3.96 0.95
CA GLY A 492 -35.23 -3.68 1.61
C GLY A 492 -35.06 -4.29 3.00
N TRP A 493 -35.37 -5.58 3.16
CA TRP A 493 -34.79 -6.40 4.21
C TRP A 493 -34.27 -7.69 3.58
N ASP A 494 -33.09 -7.59 2.96
CA ASP A 494 -32.13 -8.68 2.90
C ASP A 494 -30.74 -8.04 2.98
N ASN A 495 -30.11 -8.17 4.15
CA ASN A 495 -28.67 -8.12 4.27
C ASN A 495 -28.33 -9.18 5.30
N ASP A 496 -27.93 -10.33 4.76
CA ASP A 496 -27.28 -11.44 5.44
C ASP A 496 -26.00 -10.99 6.16
N ASP A 497 -25.73 -11.71 7.26
CA ASP A 497 -24.53 -11.82 8.12
C ASP A 497 -23.26 -10.99 7.82
#